data_AF-A0A3M0CWK7-F1
#
_entry.id   AF-A0A3M0CWK7-F1
#
_cell.length_a   1.000
_cell.length_b   1.000
_cell.length_c   1.000
_cell.angle_alpha   90.00
_cell.angle_beta   90.00
_cell.angle_gamma   90.00
#
_symmetry.space_group_name_H-M   'P 1'
#
loop_
_entity.id
_entity.type
_entity.pdbx_description
1 polymer ?
#
loop_
_entity_poly.entity_id
_entity_poly.type
_entity_poly.pdbx_seq_one_letter_code
_entity_poly.pdbx_strand_id
1 'polypeptide(L)' 'MATRPARAALKEALSDWRRHVLALAGVVLVFGIAALVGSEGAYYGAALIAFVIWMGWFVLTAVEWIRLAEF' A
#
# COMPACT_ATOMS: atom_id res chain seq x y z
N MET A 1 -2.47 16.47 17.01
CA MET A 1 -3.65 16.60 17.87
C MET A 1 -4.78 15.90 17.15
N ALA A 2 -5.32 14.84 17.73
CA ALA A 2 -6.49 14.17 17.21
C ALA A 2 -7.65 15.17 17.12
N THR A 3 -8.40 15.14 16.03
CA THR A 3 -9.38 16.20 15.73
C THR A 3 -10.71 15.65 15.20
N ARG A 4 -10.82 14.33 14.97
CA ARG A 4 -11.92 13.76 14.19
C ARG A 4 -12.35 12.36 14.63
N PRO A 5 -13.65 12.02 14.47
CA PRO A 5 -14.17 10.66 14.64
C PRO A 5 -13.42 9.65 13.74
N ALA A 6 -13.20 8.43 14.23
CA ALA A 6 -12.39 7.39 13.57
C ALA A 6 -12.73 7.14 12.09
N ARG A 7 -14.02 7.20 11.71
CA ARG A 7 -14.46 7.02 10.31
C ARG A 7 -14.04 8.17 9.40
N ALA A 8 -14.07 9.41 9.90
CA ALA A 8 -13.63 10.59 9.14
C ALA A 8 -12.11 10.60 8.98
N ALA A 9 -11.38 10.24 10.05
CA ALA A 9 -9.93 10.07 10.00
C ALA A 9 -9.49 9.00 8.97
N LEU A 10 -10.21 7.87 8.89
CA LEU A 10 -9.93 6.83 7.90
C LEU A 10 -10.15 7.32 6.47
N LYS A 11 -11.26 8.02 6.22
CA LYS A 11 -11.55 8.58 4.88
C LYS A 11 -10.44 9.53 4.44
N GLU A 12 -9.93 10.35 5.36
CA GLU A 12 -8.86 11.30 5.05
C GLU A 12 -7.50 10.61 4.84
N ALA A 13 -7.15 9.63 5.68
CA ALA A 13 -5.96 8.81 5.51
C ALA A 13 -5.95 8.05 4.17
N LEU A 14 -7.14 7.68 3.68
CA LEU A 14 -7.33 7.07 2.36
C LEU A 14 -7.45 8.09 1.22
N SER A 15 -7.47 9.39 1.49
CA SER A 15 -7.62 10.40 0.42
C SER A 15 -6.34 10.63 -0.38
N ASP A 16 -5.18 10.19 0.13
CA ASP A 16 -3.91 10.32 -0.58
C ASP A 16 -3.80 9.33 -1.75
N TRP A 17 -4.39 9.73 -2.87
CA TRP A 17 -4.40 9.00 -4.12
C TRP A 17 -2.99 8.68 -4.64
N ARG A 18 -1.99 9.56 -4.40
CA ARG A 18 -0.62 9.33 -4.87
C ARG A 18 -0.04 8.08 -4.25
N ARG A 19 -0.31 7.86 -2.97
CA ARG A 19 0.18 6.71 -2.21
C ARG A 19 -0.43 5.39 -2.68
N HIS A 20 -1.71 5.41 -3.05
CA HIS A 20 -2.39 4.25 -3.67
C HIS A 20 -1.82 3.95 -5.05
N VAL A 21 -1.67 4.97 -5.89
CA VAL A 21 -1.14 4.84 -7.24
C VAL A 21 0.31 4.35 -7.24
N LEU A 22 1.15 4.84 -6.33
CA LEU A 22 2.54 4.38 -6.22
C LEU A 22 2.62 2.91 -5.81
N ALA A 23 1.78 2.46 -4.86
CA ALA A 23 1.72 1.06 -4.47
C ALA A 23 1.25 0.17 -5.61
N LEU A 24 0.17 0.57 -6.31
CA LEU A 24 -0.35 -0.13 -7.49
C LEU A 24 0.68 -0.20 -8.62
N ALA A 25 1.31 0.93 -8.96
CA ALA A 25 2.34 1.00 -9.99
C ALA A 25 3.54 0.10 -9.65
N GLY A 26 3.95 0.07 -8.38
CA GLY A 26 5.00 -0.84 -7.90
C GLY A 26 4.64 -2.31 -8.12
N VAL A 27 3.43 -2.72 -7.74
CA VAL A 27 2.95 -4.10 -7.93
C VAL A 27 2.88 -4.45 -9.42
N VAL A 28 2.28 -3.59 -10.25
CA VAL A 28 2.17 -3.81 -11.70
C VAL A 28 3.54 -3.92 -12.35
N LEU A 29 4.49 -3.06 -11.97
CA LEU A 29 5.85 -3.08 -12.51
C LEU A 29 6.55 -4.41 -12.20
N VAL A 30 6.48 -4.86 -10.95
CA VAL A 30 7.14 -6.08 -10.49
C VAL A 30 6.58 -7.33 -11.18
N PHE A 31 5.25 -7.42 -11.29
CA PHE A 31 4.62 -8.51 -12.04
C PHE A 31 4.86 -8.42 -13.55
N GLY A 32 4.93 -7.21 -14.11
CA GLY A 32 5.31 -7.00 -15.51
C GLY A 32 6.71 -7.53 -15.79
N ILE A 33 7.68 -7.27 -14.91
CA ILE A 33 9.03 -7.82 -15.02
C ILE A 33 9.00 -9.35 -14.91
N ALA A 34 8.26 -9.91 -13.94
CA ALA A 34 8.14 -11.36 -13.80
C ALA A 34 7.51 -12.03 -15.03
N ALA A 35 6.52 -11.38 -15.66
CA ALA A 35 5.90 -11.85 -16.88
C ALA A 35 6.88 -11.88 -18.06
N LEU A 36 7.78 -10.89 -18.17
CA LEU A 36 8.84 -10.88 -19.19
C LEU A 36 9.89 -11.98 -18.96
N VAL A 37 10.14 -12.35 -17.71
CA VAL A 37 11.07 -13.45 -17.36
C VAL A 37 10.43 -14.82 -17.56
N GLY A 38 9.13 -14.97 -17.24
CA GLY A 38 8.35 -16.17 -17.54
C GLY A 38 8.68 -17.42 -16.70
N SER A 39 9.35 -17.27 -15.55
CA SER A 39 9.70 -18.40 -14.68
C SER A 39 8.91 -18.40 -13.37
N GLU A 40 8.66 -19.59 -12.80
CA GLU A 40 7.96 -19.74 -11.51
C GLU A 40 8.68 -18.98 -10.38
N GLY A 41 10.02 -19.04 -10.36
CA GLY A 41 10.84 -18.30 -9.40
C GLY A 41 10.67 -16.78 -9.50
N ALA A 42 10.50 -16.25 -10.72
CA ALA A 42 10.25 -14.82 -10.93
C ALA A 42 8.88 -14.40 -10.38
N TYR A 43 7.83 -15.20 -10.58
CA TYR A 43 6.51 -14.94 -10.02
C TYR A 43 6.49 -15.06 -8.49
N TYR A 44 7.21 -16.01 -7.92
CA TYR A 44 7.36 -16.12 -6.46
C TYR A 44 8.07 -14.90 -5.88
N GLY A 45 9.19 -14.48 -6.49
CA GLY A 45 9.89 -13.25 -6.10
C GLY A 45 9.01 -12.01 -6.24
N ALA A 46 8.24 -11.92 -7.32
CA ALA A 46 7.28 -10.83 -7.53
C ALA A 46 6.19 -10.80 -6.46
N ALA A 47 5.65 -11.95 -6.07
CA ALA A 47 4.67 -12.05 -5.00
C ALA A 47 5.23 -11.59 -3.66
N LEU A 48 6.49 -11.95 -3.33
CA LEU A 48 7.15 -11.47 -2.10
C LEU A 48 7.35 -9.95 -2.10
N ILE A 49 7.80 -9.38 -3.22
CA ILE A 49 7.99 -7.93 -3.34
C ILE A 49 6.64 -7.21 -3.27
N ALA A 50 5.63 -7.71 -3.96
CA ALA A 50 4.28 -7.16 -3.91
C ALA A 50 3.70 -7.21 -2.49
N PHE A 51 3.95 -8.29 -1.76
CA PHE A 51 3.58 -8.39 -0.35
C PHE A 51 4.25 -7.32 0.51
N VAL A 52 5.54 -7.06 0.33
CA VAL A 52 6.26 -5.99 1.06
C VAL A 52 5.71 -4.61 0.72
N ILE A 53 5.45 -4.33 -0.57
CA ILE A 53 4.83 -3.08 -1.02
C ILE A 53 3.46 -2.90 -0.35
N TRP A 54 2.64 -3.96 -0.36
CA TRP A 54 1.33 -3.95 0.26
C TRP A 54 1.40 -3.71 1.77
N MET A 55 2.34 -4.35 2.47
CA MET A 55 2.53 -4.16 3.90
C MET A 55 3.02 -2.75 4.24
N GLY A 56 3.96 -2.21 3.47
CA GLY A 56 4.40 -0.83 3.64
C GLY A 56 3.26 0.17 3.42
N TRP A 57 2.44 -0.05 2.40
CA TRP A 57 1.21 0.72 2.20
C TRP A 57 0.21 0.51 3.36
N PHE A 58 0.00 -0.69 3.86
CA PHE A 58 -0.94 -0.90 4.96
C PHE A 58 -0.49 -0.17 6.23
N VAL A 59 0.78 -0.33 6.61
CA VAL A 59 1.36 0.27 7.83
C VAL A 59 1.31 1.78 7.79
N LEU A 60 1.75 2.40 6.70
CA LEU A 60 1.73 3.86 6.58
C LEU A 60 0.29 4.42 6.62
N THR A 61 -0.72 3.68 6.12
CA THR A 61 -2.13 4.09 6.18
C THR A 61 -2.64 3.97 7.61
N ALA A 62 -2.30 2.87 8.29
CA ALA A 62 -2.67 2.67 9.68
C ALA A 62 -2.05 3.72 10.60
N VAL A 63 -0.76 4.06 10.41
CA VAL A 63 -0.07 5.10 11.16
C VAL A 63 -0.75 6.46 10.97
N GLU A 64 -1.06 6.84 9.71
CA GLU A 64 -1.74 8.10 9.43
C GLU A 64 -3.16 8.12 10.02
N TRP A 65 -3.88 7.01 9.93
CA TRP A 65 -5.20 6.88 10.54
C TRP A 65 -5.15 7.05 12.05
N ILE A 66 -4.24 6.36 12.74
CA ILE A 66 -4.04 6.46 14.20
C ILE A 66 -3.65 7.89 14.59
N ARG A 67 -2.83 8.57 13.78
CA ARG A 67 -2.41 9.95 14.01
C ARG A 67 -3.58 10.94 13.96
N LEU A 68 -4.54 10.69 13.07
CA LEU A 68 -5.69 11.56 12.83
C LEU A 68 -6.90 11.23 13.74
N ALA A 69 -7.02 9.97 14.15
CA ALA A 69 -8.14 9.49 14.95
C ALA A 69 -8.07 9.96 16.40
N GLU A 70 -9.21 10.36 16.93
CA GLU A 70 -9.44 10.56 18.36
C GLU A 70 -10.03 9.26 18.92
N PHE A 71 -9.33 8.65 19.88
CA PHE A 71 -9.69 7.38 20.51
C PHE A 71 -10.17 7.60 21.94
#